data_AF-A0A934L8A7-F1
#
_entry.id   AF-A0A934L8A7-F1
#
_cell.length_a   1.000
_cell.length_b   1.000
_cell.length_c   1.000
_cell.angle_alpha   90.00
_cell.angle_beta   90.00
_cell.angle_gamma   90.00
#
_symmetry.space_group_name_H-M   'P 1'
#
loop_
_entity.id
_entity.type
_entity.pdbx_description
1 polymer ?
#
loop_
_entity_poly.entity_id
_entity_poly.type
_entity_poly.pdbx_seq_one_letter_code
_entity_poly.pdbx_strand_id
1 'polypeptide(L)'
;MRTPGFAADPAPGKMYDAFGAQVSIPLAGYRHIGYAHSLQSIASMDMALNEATAVSSAAGGAITSFDVPSVSGAAVSSTNQFTVGIGNATLMDLGVDPVSGMSWGRWQGSWVTSNPAQGTVSVGAGSNLHWFALPTQTQAITLPITGTISYTLAGGTRPTDNNGTQGTLTSATLNANFSAQQVNVSVGVSMPASAGMTAVQLNAAANNVPILPGANFKTTTPTVTCTGCAAAATGVIGGQFSQGGMGAGVGYGLQNGTQLINGAAVFHR
;
A
#
# COMPACT_ATOMS: atom_id res chain seq x y z
N MET A 1 25.14 -19.19 14.72
CA MET A 1 24.08 -18.96 13.71
C MET A 1 22.74 -18.97 14.44
N ARG A 2 22.11 -17.80 14.65
CA ARG A 2 20.71 -17.78 15.07
C ARG A 2 19.88 -17.99 13.82
N THR A 3 19.09 -19.05 13.78
CA THR A 3 17.95 -19.17 12.87
C THR A 3 17.11 -17.90 13.00
N PRO A 4 16.69 -17.24 11.90
CA PRO A 4 15.69 -16.20 11.97
C PRO A 4 14.38 -16.87 12.39
N GLY A 5 14.17 -16.96 13.71
CA GLY A 5 12.88 -17.33 14.27
C GLY A 5 11.91 -16.21 14.00
N PHE A 6 10.64 -16.55 13.77
CA PHE A 6 9.54 -15.59 13.81
C PHE A 6 9.71 -14.68 15.04
N ALA A 7 9.33 -13.40 14.94
CA ALA A 7 9.01 -12.68 16.16
C ALA A 7 7.99 -13.52 16.93
N ALA A 8 8.12 -13.60 18.25
CA ALA A 8 7.18 -14.34 19.07
C ALA A 8 5.75 -13.88 18.72
N ASP A 9 4.80 -14.81 18.73
CA ASP A 9 3.40 -14.45 18.52
C ASP A 9 2.99 -13.29 19.45
N PRO A 10 2.15 -12.36 18.99
CA PRO A 10 1.69 -11.29 19.86
C PRO A 10 1.00 -11.90 21.08
N ALA A 11 1.14 -11.25 22.24
CA ALA A 11 0.48 -11.72 23.45
C ALA A 11 -1.06 -11.81 23.23
N PRO A 12 -1.79 -12.65 23.98
CA PRO A 12 -3.24 -12.76 23.83
C PRO A 12 -3.94 -11.40 23.86
N GLY A 13 -4.79 -11.13 22.88
CA GLY A 13 -5.46 -9.84 22.71
C GLY A 13 -4.57 -8.71 22.22
N LYS A 14 -3.35 -9.01 21.74
CA LYS A 14 -2.44 -8.06 21.10
C LYS A 14 -2.25 -8.37 19.61
N MET A 15 -1.82 -7.36 18.88
CA MET A 15 -1.38 -7.44 17.49
C MET A 15 -0.15 -6.56 17.28
N TYR A 16 0.58 -6.76 16.19
CA TYR A 16 1.67 -5.85 15.80
C TYR A 16 1.12 -4.67 15.00
N ASP A 17 1.55 -3.46 15.32
CA ASP A 17 1.29 -2.27 14.52
C ASP A 17 2.20 -2.21 13.26
N ALA A 18 2.04 -1.17 12.45
CA ALA A 18 2.84 -0.97 11.23
C ALA A 18 4.35 -0.78 11.49
N PHE A 19 4.76 -0.60 12.75
CA PHE A 19 6.15 -0.40 13.17
C PHE A 19 6.69 -1.60 13.98
N GLY A 20 5.92 -2.67 14.12
CA GLY A 20 6.31 -3.88 14.84
C GLY A 20 6.18 -3.79 16.36
N ALA A 21 5.44 -2.82 16.91
CA ALA A 21 5.11 -2.76 18.32
C ALA A 21 3.80 -3.53 18.62
N GLN A 22 3.71 -4.19 19.78
CA GLN A 22 2.49 -4.86 20.18
C GLN A 22 1.46 -3.87 20.75
N VAL A 23 0.28 -3.80 20.13
CA VAL A 23 -0.86 -2.97 20.53
C VAL A 23 -2.07 -3.85 20.84
N SER A 24 -3.03 -3.35 21.63
CA SER A 24 -4.27 -4.11 21.91
C SER A 24 -5.09 -4.28 20.64
N ILE A 25 -5.65 -5.48 20.46
CA ILE A 25 -6.69 -5.69 19.46
C ILE A 25 -7.95 -4.99 19.97
N PRO A 26 -8.55 -4.13 19.16
CA PRO A 26 -9.72 -3.39 19.60
C PRO A 26 -10.98 -4.23 19.55
N LEU A 27 -11.96 -3.91 20.40
CA LEU A 27 -13.23 -4.63 20.47
C LEU A 27 -14.01 -4.61 19.15
N ALA A 28 -13.92 -3.52 18.39
CA ALA A 28 -14.55 -3.37 17.08
C ALA A 28 -13.75 -4.05 15.95
N GLY A 29 -12.58 -4.60 16.24
CA GLY A 29 -11.61 -5.06 15.26
C GLY A 29 -10.81 -3.91 14.64
N TYR A 30 -9.95 -4.26 13.68
CA TYR A 30 -9.03 -3.33 13.03
C TYR A 30 -8.97 -3.56 11.52
N ARG A 31 -8.44 -2.58 10.78
CA ARG A 31 -8.23 -2.62 9.34
C ARG A 31 -6.84 -2.15 8.97
N HIS A 32 -6.19 -2.90 8.09
CA HIS A 32 -4.98 -2.45 7.42
C HIS A 32 -5.34 -1.77 6.09
N ILE A 33 -4.77 -0.61 5.86
CA ILE A 33 -4.90 0.16 4.62
C ILE A 33 -3.50 0.48 4.14
N GLY A 34 -3.15 0.00 2.95
CA GLY A 34 -1.96 0.46 2.25
C GLY A 34 -2.35 1.53 1.25
N TYR A 35 -1.54 2.57 1.13
CA TYR A 35 -1.80 3.67 0.22
C TYR A 35 -0.52 4.22 -0.42
N ALA A 36 -0.62 4.61 -1.68
CA ALA A 36 0.46 5.16 -2.47
C ALA A 36 0.08 6.53 -3.06
N HIS A 37 0.99 7.48 -2.97
CA HIS A 37 0.75 8.89 -3.32
C HIS A 37 2.07 9.62 -3.63
N SER A 38 1.97 10.85 -4.15
CA SER A 38 3.11 11.69 -4.52
C SER A 38 3.17 13.04 -3.80
N LEU A 39 2.92 13.04 -2.49
CA LEU A 39 3.10 14.28 -1.72
C LEU A 39 4.59 14.64 -1.65
N GLN A 40 4.89 15.94 -1.56
CA GLN A 40 6.26 16.46 -1.43
C GLN A 40 7.21 16.05 -2.59
N SER A 41 6.67 15.78 -3.77
CA SER A 41 7.46 15.42 -4.95
C SER A 41 8.25 14.11 -4.81
N ILE A 42 7.77 13.18 -3.99
CA ILE A 42 8.35 11.85 -3.79
C ILE A 42 7.24 10.80 -3.99
N ALA A 43 7.52 9.73 -4.72
CA ALA A 43 6.63 8.58 -4.79
C ALA A 43 6.71 7.80 -3.47
N SER A 44 5.58 7.67 -2.76
CA SER A 44 5.50 6.99 -1.47
C SER A 44 4.54 5.81 -1.51
N MET A 45 4.82 4.83 -0.67
CA MET A 45 3.87 3.79 -0.27
C MET A 45 3.96 3.62 1.24
N ASP A 46 2.85 3.81 1.91
CA ASP A 46 2.72 3.72 3.35
C ASP A 46 1.55 2.82 3.76
N MET A 47 1.57 2.43 5.03
CA MET A 47 0.60 1.51 5.60
C MET A 47 0.07 2.09 6.90
N ALA A 48 -1.25 2.02 7.05
CA ALA A 48 -1.94 2.45 8.25
C ALA A 48 -2.73 1.29 8.85
N LEU A 49 -2.57 1.12 10.15
CA LEU A 49 -3.40 0.27 10.97
C LEU A 49 -4.43 1.15 11.67
N ASN A 50 -5.70 0.85 11.45
CA ASN A 50 -6.81 1.62 11.97
C ASN A 50 -7.73 0.73 12.80
N GLU A 51 -8.31 1.31 13.85
CA GLU A 51 -9.55 0.85 14.42
C GLU A 51 -10.61 0.70 13.32
N ALA A 52 -11.41 -0.38 13.35
CA ALA A 52 -12.43 -0.57 12.32
C ALA A 52 -13.42 0.61 12.25
N THR A 53 -13.71 1.24 13.40
CA THR A 53 -14.59 2.41 13.51
C THR A 53 -13.94 3.72 13.09
N ALA A 54 -12.62 3.78 12.96
CA ALA A 54 -11.89 4.96 12.44
C ALA A 54 -11.80 4.97 10.91
N VAL A 55 -12.16 3.86 10.26
CA VAL A 55 -12.22 3.76 8.80
C VAL A 55 -13.65 4.03 8.33
N SER A 56 -13.82 5.08 7.53
CA SER A 56 -15.10 5.31 6.83
C SER A 56 -15.09 4.59 5.49
N SER A 57 -16.21 3.95 5.17
CA SER A 57 -16.42 3.34 3.87
C SER A 57 -17.81 3.66 3.31
N ALA A 58 -17.90 3.79 2.00
CA ALA A 58 -19.14 3.86 1.27
C ALA A 58 -19.58 2.45 0.80
N ALA A 59 -20.74 2.38 0.14
CA ALA A 59 -21.26 1.13 -0.41
C ALA A 59 -20.22 0.44 -1.32
N GLY A 60 -20.19 -0.90 -1.27
CA GLY A 60 -19.29 -1.71 -2.09
C GLY A 60 -17.84 -1.79 -1.59
N GLY A 61 -17.55 -1.38 -0.35
CA GLY A 61 -16.20 -1.49 0.24
C GLY A 61 -15.25 -0.35 -0.11
N ALA A 62 -15.77 0.72 -0.70
CA ALA A 62 -15.00 1.92 -1.03
C ALA A 62 -14.55 2.65 0.24
N ILE A 63 -13.24 2.69 0.50
CA ILE A 63 -12.70 3.51 1.59
C ILE A 63 -12.85 4.99 1.24
N THR A 64 -13.36 5.78 2.20
CA THR A 64 -13.56 7.23 2.06
C THR A 64 -12.79 8.04 3.09
N SER A 65 -12.39 7.44 4.22
CA SER A 65 -11.43 8.04 5.14
C SER A 65 -10.74 6.98 6.00
N PHE A 66 -9.54 7.32 6.47
CA PHE A 66 -8.79 6.55 7.45
C PHE A 66 -7.76 7.43 8.13
N ASP A 67 -7.31 7.02 9.31
CA ASP A 67 -6.27 7.70 10.04
C ASP A 67 -4.88 7.15 9.70
N VAL A 68 -3.89 8.03 9.77
CA VAL A 68 -2.48 7.73 9.53
C VAL A 68 -1.61 8.38 10.62
N PRO A 69 -0.53 7.71 11.05
CA PRO A 69 0.39 8.26 12.04
C PRO A 69 1.23 9.42 11.47
N SER A 70 1.41 9.43 10.15
CA SER A 70 1.97 10.56 9.41
C SER A 70 1.58 10.50 7.94
N VAL A 71 1.56 11.65 7.29
CA VAL A 71 1.58 11.77 5.83
C VAL A 71 2.98 12.21 5.46
N SER A 72 3.75 11.38 4.74
CA SER A 72 5.13 11.62 4.23
C SER A 72 6.34 11.18 5.08
N GLY A 73 6.26 10.08 5.84
CA GLY A 73 7.44 9.41 6.41
C GLY A 73 8.18 10.13 7.54
N ALA A 74 7.83 11.37 7.89
CA ALA A 74 8.23 11.98 9.14
C ALA A 74 7.23 11.57 10.23
N ALA A 75 7.66 10.79 11.22
CA ALA A 75 6.84 10.49 12.39
C ALA A 75 6.45 11.81 13.08
N VAL A 76 5.16 12.08 13.18
CA VAL A 76 4.64 13.21 13.96
C VAL A 76 4.09 12.63 15.26
N SER A 77 4.35 13.29 16.39
CA SER A 77 4.04 12.78 17.73
C SER A 77 2.58 12.32 17.88
N SER A 78 2.33 11.42 18.83
CA SER A 78 1.04 10.80 19.18
C SER A 78 -0.12 11.75 19.52
N THR A 79 0.08 13.07 19.42
CA THR A 79 -0.93 14.14 19.55
C THR A 79 -1.46 14.65 18.21
N ASN A 80 -0.89 14.22 17.07
CA ASN A 80 -1.20 14.70 15.72
C ASN A 80 -1.59 13.55 14.78
N GLN A 81 -2.63 12.78 15.11
CA GLN A 81 -3.21 11.83 14.17
C GLN A 81 -3.75 12.59 12.95
N PHE A 82 -3.29 12.21 11.76
CA PHE A 82 -3.82 12.76 10.52
C PHE A 82 -4.95 11.86 10.04
N THR A 83 -6.06 12.46 9.62
CA THR A 83 -7.07 11.75 8.83
C THR A 83 -6.81 12.05 7.36
N VAL A 84 -6.76 11.00 6.56
CA VAL A 84 -6.72 11.06 5.10
C VAL A 84 -8.14 10.76 4.62
N GLY A 85 -8.72 11.68 3.85
CA GLY A 85 -10.12 11.61 3.43
C GLY A 85 -10.31 11.88 1.95
N ILE A 86 -11.35 11.31 1.36
CA ILE A 86 -11.63 11.45 -0.07
C ILE A 86 -11.98 12.89 -0.46
N GLY A 87 -12.50 13.71 0.46
CA GLY A 87 -12.83 15.11 0.19
C GLY A 87 -13.76 15.26 -1.01
N ASN A 88 -13.34 16.07 -1.99
CA ASN A 88 -14.03 16.25 -3.26
C ASN A 88 -13.44 15.39 -4.40
N ALA A 89 -12.51 14.48 -4.09
CA ALA A 89 -11.97 13.55 -5.06
C ALA A 89 -13.05 12.57 -5.54
N THR A 90 -12.90 12.10 -6.77
CA THR A 90 -13.74 11.05 -7.33
C THR A 90 -13.12 9.68 -7.05
N LEU A 91 -13.94 8.72 -6.65
CA LEU A 91 -13.51 7.33 -6.54
C LEU A 91 -13.43 6.68 -7.93
N MET A 92 -12.28 6.09 -8.21
CA MET A 92 -11.94 5.43 -9.46
C MET A 92 -11.37 4.05 -9.17
N ASP A 93 -11.40 3.16 -10.18
CA ASP A 93 -10.76 1.84 -10.15
C ASP A 93 -11.11 0.98 -8.92
N LEU A 94 -12.32 1.17 -8.35
CA LEU A 94 -12.81 0.40 -7.20
C LEU A 94 -12.98 -1.07 -7.60
N GLY A 95 -12.48 -1.96 -6.74
CA GLY A 95 -12.78 -3.38 -6.83
C GLY A 95 -12.67 -4.08 -5.49
N VAL A 96 -13.25 -5.28 -5.44
CA VAL A 96 -13.20 -6.20 -4.30
C VAL A 96 -12.88 -7.58 -4.83
N ASP A 97 -11.89 -8.23 -4.24
CA ASP A 97 -11.57 -9.61 -4.51
C ASP A 97 -12.50 -10.53 -3.70
N PRO A 98 -13.33 -11.37 -4.34
CA PRO A 98 -14.28 -12.23 -3.63
C PRO A 98 -13.59 -13.36 -2.85
N VAL A 99 -12.33 -13.70 -3.17
CA VAL A 99 -11.58 -14.78 -2.51
C VAL A 99 -11.03 -14.32 -1.16
N SER A 100 -10.30 -13.21 -1.15
CA SER A 100 -9.67 -12.68 0.07
C SER A 100 -10.53 -11.64 0.81
N GLY A 101 -11.58 -11.12 0.18
CA GLY A 101 -12.39 -10.00 0.66
C GLY A 101 -11.66 -8.65 0.63
N MET A 102 -10.43 -8.62 0.11
CA MET A 102 -9.64 -7.39 0.02
C MET A 102 -10.23 -6.45 -1.04
N SER A 103 -10.11 -5.15 -0.79
CA SER A 103 -10.62 -4.10 -1.68
C SER A 103 -9.50 -3.17 -2.11
N TRP A 104 -9.69 -2.49 -3.23
CA TRP A 104 -8.77 -1.47 -3.72
C TRP A 104 -9.52 -0.34 -4.40
N GLY A 105 -8.85 0.79 -4.57
CA GLY A 105 -9.40 1.91 -5.31
C GLY A 105 -8.42 3.05 -5.45
N ARG A 106 -8.80 4.06 -6.22
CA ARG A 106 -8.04 5.28 -6.43
C ARG A 106 -8.94 6.49 -6.18
N TRP A 107 -8.46 7.44 -5.40
CA TRP A 107 -9.07 8.76 -5.30
C TRP A 107 -8.39 9.68 -6.30
N GLN A 108 -9.18 10.28 -7.18
CA GLN A 108 -8.71 11.21 -8.20
C GLN A 108 -9.17 12.63 -7.89
N GLY A 109 -8.21 13.54 -7.75
CA GLY A 109 -8.45 14.97 -7.54
C GLY A 109 -8.27 15.40 -6.10
N SER A 110 -9.14 16.30 -5.64
CA SER A 110 -8.99 17.02 -4.37
C SER A 110 -9.37 16.20 -3.14
N TRP A 111 -8.57 15.19 -2.82
CA TRP A 111 -8.59 14.51 -1.53
C TRP A 111 -7.94 15.37 -0.46
N VAL A 112 -8.13 15.03 0.81
CA VAL A 112 -7.76 15.90 1.94
C VAL A 112 -6.89 15.18 2.95
N THR A 113 -6.04 15.95 3.60
CA THR A 113 -5.42 15.60 4.88
C THR A 113 -5.97 16.54 5.95
N SER A 114 -6.23 16.03 7.15
CA SER A 114 -6.67 16.86 8.26
C SER A 114 -5.99 16.47 9.56
N ASN A 115 -5.61 17.44 10.37
CA ASN A 115 -5.26 17.22 11.77
C ASN A 115 -5.74 18.41 12.63
N PRO A 116 -5.84 18.26 13.97
CA PRO A 116 -6.32 19.33 14.85
C PRO A 116 -5.48 20.61 14.82
N ALA A 117 -4.18 20.53 14.49
CA ALA A 117 -3.25 21.66 14.51
C ALA A 117 -3.24 22.49 13.21
N GLN A 118 -3.55 21.87 12.07
CA GLN A 118 -3.45 22.46 10.72
C GLN A 118 -4.83 22.63 10.06
N GLY A 119 -5.88 22.05 10.64
CA GLY A 119 -7.20 21.98 10.01
C GLY A 119 -7.22 21.03 8.82
N THR A 120 -8.17 21.21 7.90
CA THR A 120 -8.27 20.42 6.67
C THR A 120 -7.52 21.09 5.54
N VAL A 121 -6.66 20.33 4.86
CA VAL A 121 -5.86 20.76 3.72
C VAL A 121 -6.25 19.91 2.51
N SER A 122 -6.64 20.56 1.42
CA SER A 122 -6.86 19.88 0.14
C SER A 122 -5.52 19.60 -0.53
N VAL A 123 -5.37 18.37 -1.00
CA VAL A 123 -4.34 17.99 -1.97
C VAL A 123 -4.83 18.43 -3.35
N GLY A 124 -3.90 18.83 -4.23
CA GLY A 124 -4.21 19.50 -5.49
C GLY A 124 -5.13 18.71 -6.41
N ALA A 125 -5.91 19.41 -7.26
CA ALA A 125 -6.98 18.83 -8.08
C ALA A 125 -6.52 17.80 -9.15
N GLY A 126 -5.21 17.63 -9.38
CA GLY A 126 -4.64 16.60 -10.27
C GLY A 126 -4.00 15.42 -9.52
N SER A 127 -4.04 15.40 -8.19
CA SER A 127 -3.40 14.37 -7.38
C SER A 127 -4.20 13.07 -7.37
N ASN A 128 -3.50 11.97 -7.19
CA ASN A 128 -4.09 10.65 -7.04
C ASN A 128 -3.57 9.99 -5.76
N LEU A 129 -4.46 9.29 -5.07
CA LEU A 129 -4.13 8.39 -3.98
C LEU A 129 -4.65 7.02 -4.35
N HIS A 130 -3.77 6.03 -4.40
CA HIS A 130 -4.12 4.64 -4.66
C HIS A 130 -4.14 3.91 -3.34
N TRP A 131 -5.11 3.05 -3.11
CA TRP A 131 -5.22 2.31 -1.87
C TRP A 131 -5.64 0.86 -2.09
N PHE A 132 -5.28 0.02 -1.12
CA PHE A 132 -5.87 -1.28 -0.89
C PHE A 132 -6.23 -1.41 0.59
N ALA A 133 -7.24 -2.19 0.90
CA ALA A 133 -7.69 -2.42 2.26
C ALA A 133 -8.02 -3.88 2.50
N LEU A 134 -7.59 -4.38 3.65
CA LEU A 134 -7.99 -5.70 4.15
C LEU A 134 -9.43 -5.65 4.67
N PRO A 135 -10.14 -6.79 4.71
CA PRO A 135 -11.34 -6.93 5.53
C PRO A 135 -11.05 -6.56 6.99
N THR A 136 -12.10 -6.21 7.74
CA THR A 136 -11.98 -6.04 9.19
C THR A 136 -11.45 -7.32 9.83
N GLN A 137 -10.39 -7.21 10.61
CA GLN A 137 -9.79 -8.28 11.38
C GLN A 137 -10.19 -8.16 12.84
N THR A 138 -10.51 -9.27 13.49
CA THR A 138 -10.83 -9.33 14.93
C THR A 138 -9.78 -10.08 15.74
N GLN A 139 -8.73 -10.56 15.07
CA GLN A 139 -7.62 -11.33 15.62
C GLN A 139 -6.34 -10.93 14.89
N ALA A 140 -5.19 -11.17 15.51
CA ALA A 140 -3.90 -10.96 14.86
C ALA A 140 -3.79 -11.80 13.58
N ILE A 141 -3.23 -11.21 12.52
CA ILE A 141 -3.00 -11.89 11.26
C ILE A 141 -1.96 -13.00 11.49
N THR A 142 -2.37 -14.24 11.26
CA THR A 142 -1.49 -15.40 11.28
C THR A 142 -1.18 -15.83 9.86
N LEU A 143 0.07 -16.17 9.60
CA LEU A 143 0.54 -16.63 8.29
C LEU A 143 0.92 -18.12 8.35
N PRO A 144 0.96 -18.81 7.21
CA PRO A 144 1.60 -20.12 7.15
C PRO A 144 3.02 -20.03 7.70
N ILE A 145 3.45 -21.06 8.42
CA ILE A 145 4.81 -21.13 8.99
C ILE A 145 5.82 -21.80 8.05
N THR A 146 5.33 -22.50 7.02
CA THR A 146 6.14 -23.23 6.04
C THR A 146 5.52 -23.15 4.64
N GLY A 147 6.34 -23.46 3.64
CA GLY A 147 5.93 -23.56 2.24
C GLY A 147 6.13 -22.27 1.46
N THR A 148 5.83 -22.36 0.17
CA THR A 148 5.92 -21.26 -0.79
C THR A 148 4.59 -21.13 -1.52
N ILE A 149 4.13 -19.90 -1.70
CA ILE A 149 2.86 -19.60 -2.37
C ILE A 149 3.10 -18.54 -3.43
N SER A 150 2.82 -18.91 -4.67
CA SER A 150 2.67 -17.99 -5.80
C SER A 150 1.24 -17.49 -5.82
N TYR A 151 1.05 -16.18 -5.72
CA TYR A 151 -0.27 -15.58 -5.74
C TYR A 151 -0.68 -15.16 -7.15
N THR A 152 -1.97 -15.16 -7.40
CA THR A 152 -2.60 -14.66 -8.63
C THR A 152 -3.06 -13.23 -8.42
N LEU A 153 -2.84 -12.36 -9.42
CA LEU A 153 -3.35 -11.00 -9.43
C LEU A 153 -4.88 -11.01 -9.52
N ALA A 154 -5.56 -10.52 -8.48
CA ALA A 154 -7.01 -10.38 -8.46
C ALA A 154 -7.47 -9.10 -9.16
N GLY A 155 -6.68 -8.03 -9.04
CA GLY A 155 -6.99 -6.74 -9.64
C GLY A 155 -6.13 -5.62 -9.07
N GLY A 156 -6.48 -4.38 -9.39
CA GLY A 156 -5.75 -3.21 -8.92
C GLY A 156 -6.21 -1.92 -9.56
N THR A 157 -5.50 -0.86 -9.24
CA THR A 157 -5.69 0.47 -9.81
C THR A 157 -4.89 0.62 -11.10
N ARG A 158 -5.36 1.48 -12.01
CA ARG A 158 -4.51 1.92 -13.13
C ARG A 158 -3.44 2.85 -12.56
N PRO A 159 -2.14 2.62 -12.79
CA PRO A 159 -1.11 3.50 -12.28
C PRO A 159 -1.30 4.92 -12.80
N THR A 160 -0.98 5.92 -11.98
CA THR A 160 -1.03 7.32 -12.42
C THR A 160 0.25 8.05 -12.09
N ASP A 161 0.62 9.01 -12.95
CA ASP A 161 1.70 9.95 -12.63
C ASP A 161 1.22 11.13 -11.76
N ASN A 162 2.15 11.96 -11.31
CA ASN A 162 1.90 13.18 -10.55
C ASN A 162 1.16 14.29 -11.33
N ASN A 163 0.90 14.11 -12.62
CA ASN A 163 0.03 14.95 -13.43
C ASN A 163 -1.37 14.33 -13.64
N GLY A 164 -1.61 13.14 -13.10
CA GLY A 164 -2.85 12.39 -13.25
C GLY A 164 -2.99 11.63 -14.57
N THR A 165 -1.91 11.55 -15.37
CA THR A 165 -1.87 10.70 -16.57
C THR A 165 -2.04 9.26 -16.15
N GLN A 166 -2.97 8.55 -16.79
CA GLN A 166 -3.19 7.13 -16.53
C GLN A 166 -2.25 6.28 -17.39
N GLY A 167 -1.55 5.36 -16.73
CA GLY A 167 -0.78 4.30 -17.34
C GLY A 167 -1.49 2.95 -17.31
N THR A 168 -0.74 1.91 -17.59
CA THR A 168 -1.19 0.51 -17.53
C THR A 168 -0.27 -0.29 -16.61
N LEU A 169 -0.85 -1.11 -15.74
CA LEU A 169 -0.11 -2.14 -15.00
C LEU A 169 0.18 -3.30 -15.98
N THR A 170 1.43 -3.44 -16.42
CA THR A 170 1.83 -4.43 -17.44
C THR A 170 2.21 -5.77 -16.82
N SER A 171 2.68 -5.78 -15.59
CA SER A 171 2.89 -7.00 -14.80
C SER A 171 2.77 -6.74 -13.31
N ALA A 172 2.39 -7.76 -12.55
CA ALA A 172 2.44 -7.75 -11.10
C ALA A 172 2.61 -9.19 -10.61
N THR A 173 3.64 -9.47 -9.82
CA THR A 173 3.89 -10.81 -9.29
C THR A 173 4.15 -10.75 -7.79
N LEU A 174 3.71 -11.78 -7.09
CA LEU A 174 3.93 -11.95 -5.67
C LEU A 174 4.17 -13.43 -5.37
N ASN A 175 5.33 -13.75 -4.82
CA ASN A 175 5.67 -15.10 -4.38
C ASN A 175 6.21 -15.04 -2.94
N ALA A 176 5.48 -15.65 -2.01
CA ALA A 176 5.83 -15.67 -0.60
C ALA A 176 6.42 -17.03 -0.22
N ASN A 177 7.64 -17.04 0.30
CA ASN A 177 8.26 -18.19 0.93
C ASN A 177 8.14 -18.03 2.45
N PHE A 178 7.14 -18.69 3.03
CA PHE A 178 6.86 -18.64 4.46
C PHE A 178 7.89 -19.39 5.29
N SER A 179 8.49 -20.46 4.75
CA SER A 179 9.61 -21.14 5.41
C SER A 179 10.81 -20.21 5.61
N ALA A 180 11.08 -19.33 4.63
CA ALA A 180 12.18 -18.37 4.65
C ALA A 180 11.76 -16.98 5.15
N GLN A 181 10.48 -16.78 5.45
CA GLN A 181 9.86 -15.50 5.84
C GLN A 181 10.19 -14.36 4.87
N GLN A 182 10.13 -14.64 3.58
CA GLN A 182 10.54 -13.71 2.54
C GLN A 182 9.53 -13.67 1.40
N VAL A 183 9.46 -12.52 0.74
CA VAL A 183 8.62 -12.31 -0.44
C VAL A 183 9.47 -11.81 -1.60
N ASN A 184 9.18 -12.35 -2.78
CA ASN A 184 9.61 -11.80 -4.04
C ASN A 184 8.42 -11.08 -4.66
N VAL A 185 8.59 -9.81 -4.99
CA VAL A 185 7.54 -8.95 -5.54
C VAL A 185 8.07 -8.20 -6.75
N SER A 186 7.25 -8.11 -7.79
CA SER A 186 7.55 -7.24 -8.93
C SER A 186 6.31 -6.54 -9.46
N VAL A 187 6.50 -5.34 -10.00
CA VAL A 187 5.47 -4.54 -10.67
C VAL A 187 6.06 -3.96 -11.96
N GLY A 188 5.31 -4.06 -13.04
CA GLY A 188 5.62 -3.46 -14.33
C GLY A 188 4.56 -2.42 -14.67
N VAL A 189 5.00 -1.23 -15.11
CA VAL A 189 4.10 -0.16 -15.52
C VAL A 189 4.51 0.44 -16.86
N SER A 190 3.50 0.82 -17.63
CA SER A 190 3.60 1.55 -18.88
C SER A 190 2.96 2.92 -18.70
N MET A 191 3.71 3.99 -18.89
CA MET A 191 3.18 5.35 -18.92
C MET A 191 3.23 5.89 -20.35
N PRO A 192 2.12 6.44 -20.89
CA PRO A 192 2.16 7.14 -22.15
C PRO A 192 2.91 8.47 -22.00
N ALA A 193 3.28 9.08 -23.12
CA ALA A 193 3.77 10.45 -23.12
C ALA A 193 2.67 11.40 -22.64
N SER A 194 3.03 12.39 -21.84
CA SER A 194 2.13 13.41 -21.29
C SER A 194 2.80 14.77 -21.31
N ALA A 195 2.11 15.82 -20.87
CA ALA A 195 2.62 17.19 -20.95
C ALA A 195 3.96 17.34 -20.20
N GLY A 196 5.07 17.41 -20.96
CA GLY A 196 6.42 17.53 -20.44
C GLY A 196 7.08 16.21 -19.98
N MET A 197 6.46 15.05 -20.23
CA MET A 197 7.02 13.74 -19.87
C MET A 197 7.03 12.79 -21.07
N THR A 198 8.11 12.03 -21.22
CA THR A 198 8.24 10.99 -22.24
C THR A 198 7.46 9.74 -21.85
N ALA A 199 7.09 8.93 -22.84
CA ALA A 199 6.58 7.60 -22.56
C ALA A 199 7.70 6.76 -21.91
N VAL A 200 7.35 6.04 -20.84
CA VAL A 200 8.29 5.19 -20.11
C VAL A 200 7.69 3.82 -19.81
N GLN A 201 8.55 2.81 -19.80
CA GLN A 201 8.25 1.49 -19.24
C GLN A 201 9.15 1.28 -18.04
N LEU A 202 8.58 0.99 -16.88
CA LEU A 202 9.33 0.69 -15.67
C LEU A 202 9.00 -0.71 -15.17
N ASN A 203 10.01 -1.48 -14.80
CA ASN A 203 9.84 -2.74 -14.10
C ASN A 203 10.62 -2.68 -12.79
N ALA A 204 9.90 -2.70 -11.68
CA ALA A 204 10.47 -2.72 -10.35
C ALA A 204 10.35 -4.12 -9.75
N ALA A 205 11.45 -4.65 -9.23
CA ALA A 205 11.49 -5.96 -8.59
C ALA A 205 12.30 -5.91 -7.30
N ALA A 206 11.83 -6.63 -6.30
CA ALA A 206 12.54 -6.86 -5.07
C ALA A 206 12.44 -8.34 -4.71
N ASN A 207 13.59 -8.95 -4.47
CA ASN A 207 13.70 -10.34 -4.07
C ASN A 207 14.08 -10.41 -2.60
N ASN A 208 13.69 -11.49 -1.94
CA ASN A 208 14.10 -11.79 -0.58
C ASN A 208 13.69 -10.68 0.43
N VAL A 209 12.58 -9.99 0.18
CA VAL A 209 12.08 -8.93 1.07
C VAL A 209 11.54 -9.60 2.34
N PRO A 210 12.03 -9.24 3.54
CA PRO A 210 11.56 -9.86 4.77
C PRO A 210 10.06 -9.61 5.01
N ILE A 211 9.35 -10.65 5.46
CA ILE A 211 8.02 -10.53 6.03
C ILE A 211 8.20 -10.14 7.51
N LEU A 212 7.70 -8.97 7.87
CA LEU A 212 7.83 -8.42 9.21
C LEU A 212 6.70 -8.89 10.15
N PRO A 213 6.88 -8.76 11.47
CA PRO A 213 5.80 -8.97 12.44
C PRO A 213 4.61 -8.08 12.09
N GLY A 214 3.40 -8.66 12.13
CA GLY A 214 2.19 -8.00 11.62
C GLY A 214 1.90 -8.28 10.14
N ALA A 215 2.61 -9.22 9.52
CA ALA A 215 2.33 -9.74 8.18
C ALA A 215 2.46 -8.69 7.05
N ASN A 216 3.34 -7.72 7.24
CA ASN A 216 3.68 -6.70 6.24
C ASN A 216 5.08 -6.91 5.65
N PHE A 217 5.36 -6.22 4.55
CA PHE A 217 6.68 -6.13 3.95
C PHE A 217 6.86 -4.79 3.24
N LYS A 218 8.08 -4.25 3.22
CA LYS A 218 8.39 -3.00 2.53
C LYS A 218 9.85 -2.99 2.08
N THR A 219 10.10 -2.43 0.92
CA THR A 219 11.44 -2.11 0.41
C THR A 219 11.45 -0.73 -0.22
N THR A 220 12.46 0.07 0.10
CA THR A 220 12.69 1.41 -0.47
C THR A 220 13.80 1.40 -1.52
N THR A 221 14.35 0.23 -1.83
CA THR A 221 15.43 0.04 -2.81
C THR A 221 15.15 -1.18 -3.70
N PRO A 222 13.97 -1.28 -4.34
CA PRO A 222 13.78 -2.27 -5.39
C PRO A 222 14.74 -1.98 -6.55
N THR A 223 15.10 -3.02 -7.29
CA THR A 223 15.78 -2.83 -8.57
C THR A 223 14.75 -2.36 -9.58
N VAL A 224 14.96 -1.19 -10.18
CA VAL A 224 14.05 -0.62 -11.18
C VAL A 224 14.78 -0.53 -12.51
N THR A 225 14.32 -1.27 -13.50
CA THR A 225 14.73 -1.09 -14.89
C THR A 225 13.77 -0.13 -15.57
N CYS A 226 14.29 0.71 -16.47
CA CYS A 226 13.45 1.63 -17.22
C CYS A 226 13.86 1.75 -18.68
N THR A 227 12.87 1.70 -19.56
CA THR A 227 12.98 2.06 -20.97
C THR A 227 12.31 3.42 -21.20
N GLY A 228 13.00 4.34 -21.88
CA GLY A 228 12.50 5.69 -22.17
C GLY A 228 12.75 6.72 -21.06
N CYS A 229 13.37 6.32 -19.95
CA CYS A 229 13.76 7.23 -18.88
C CYS A 229 14.97 8.09 -19.27
N ALA A 230 14.93 9.36 -18.87
CA ALA A 230 16.06 10.29 -18.97
C ALA A 230 17.00 10.22 -17.76
N ALA A 231 16.56 9.63 -16.64
CA ALA A 231 17.31 9.48 -15.40
C ALA A 231 17.22 8.05 -14.86
N ALA A 232 18.07 7.74 -13.87
CA ALA A 232 17.96 6.50 -13.12
C ALA A 232 16.60 6.45 -12.39
N ALA A 233 15.89 5.34 -12.55
CA ALA A 233 14.62 5.15 -11.89
C ALA A 233 14.80 4.52 -10.50
N THR A 234 13.95 4.93 -9.56
CA THR A 234 13.90 4.41 -8.19
C THR A 234 12.47 4.04 -7.83
N GLY A 235 12.26 3.45 -6.65
CA GLY A 235 10.91 3.18 -6.19
C GLY A 235 10.81 2.67 -4.77
N VAL A 236 9.58 2.43 -4.36
CA VAL A 236 9.19 1.81 -3.11
C VAL A 236 8.09 0.80 -3.43
N ILE A 237 8.20 -0.38 -2.83
CA ILE A 237 7.17 -1.43 -2.92
C ILE A 237 6.92 -1.91 -1.51
N GLY A 238 5.67 -2.22 -1.21
CA GLY A 238 5.35 -2.95 0.01
C GLY A 238 3.89 -3.34 0.04
N GLY A 239 3.54 -4.08 1.08
CA GLY A 239 2.27 -4.75 1.13
C GLY A 239 1.95 -5.38 2.46
N GLN A 240 0.75 -5.94 2.52
CA GLN A 240 0.16 -6.56 3.69
C GLN A 240 -0.54 -7.84 3.26
N PHE A 241 -0.22 -8.95 3.92
CA PHE A 241 -0.98 -10.19 3.80
C PHE A 241 -2.25 -10.14 4.67
N SER A 242 -3.32 -10.76 4.20
CA SER A 242 -4.54 -11.01 4.98
C SER A 242 -4.45 -12.31 5.78
N GLN A 243 -5.48 -12.58 6.60
CA GLN A 243 -5.54 -13.75 7.47
C GLN A 243 -5.21 -15.04 6.74
N GLY A 244 -4.33 -15.85 7.33
CA GLY A 244 -3.89 -17.13 6.78
C GLY A 244 -3.05 -17.02 5.51
N GLY A 245 -2.70 -15.81 5.07
CA GLY A 245 -2.10 -15.57 3.76
C GLY A 245 -3.07 -15.87 2.61
N MET A 246 -4.37 -15.64 2.80
CA MET A 246 -5.38 -15.85 1.75
C MET A 246 -5.27 -14.84 0.60
N GLY A 247 -4.81 -13.63 0.90
CA GLY A 247 -4.53 -12.59 -0.07
C GLY A 247 -3.47 -11.62 0.41
N ALA A 248 -3.06 -10.73 -0.48
CA ALA A 248 -2.11 -9.68 -0.18
C ALA A 248 -2.38 -8.45 -1.03
N GLY A 249 -2.29 -7.29 -0.39
CA GLY A 249 -2.31 -6.01 -1.08
C GLY A 249 -0.89 -5.50 -1.25
N VAL A 250 -0.59 -4.94 -2.42
CA VAL A 250 0.71 -4.38 -2.78
C VAL A 250 0.50 -2.97 -3.28
N GLY A 251 1.11 -2.01 -2.62
CA GLY A 251 1.24 -0.64 -3.10
C GLY A 251 2.64 -0.43 -3.68
N TYR A 252 2.74 0.48 -4.63
CA TYR A 252 4.03 0.87 -5.19
C TYR A 252 4.06 2.36 -5.54
N GLY A 253 5.24 2.93 -5.43
CA GLY A 253 5.59 4.25 -5.94
C GLY A 253 6.90 4.17 -6.71
N LEU A 254 6.93 4.58 -7.96
CA LEU A 254 8.11 4.59 -8.83
C LEU A 254 8.45 6.03 -9.21
N GLN A 255 9.72 6.31 -9.40
CA GLN A 255 10.20 7.66 -9.72
C GLN A 255 11.21 7.61 -10.86
N ASN A 256 11.04 8.49 -11.85
CA ASN A 256 11.99 8.79 -12.90
C ASN A 256 12.11 10.32 -13.02
N GLY A 257 13.13 10.89 -12.39
CA GLY A 257 13.25 12.34 -12.28
C GLY A 257 12.03 12.96 -11.59
N THR A 258 11.29 13.80 -12.31
CA THR A 258 10.08 14.48 -11.81
C THR A 258 8.79 13.70 -12.05
N GLN A 259 8.84 12.58 -12.79
CA GLN A 259 7.69 11.72 -13.00
C GLN A 259 7.58 10.72 -11.85
N LEU A 260 6.49 10.80 -11.10
CA LEU A 260 6.19 9.97 -9.92
C LEU A 260 4.96 9.15 -10.21
N ILE A 261 5.09 7.83 -10.21
CA ILE A 261 4.05 6.90 -10.67
C ILE A 261 3.64 6.03 -9.49
N ASN A 262 2.36 6.07 -9.12
CA ASN A 262 1.84 5.26 -8.02
C ASN A 262 0.81 4.26 -8.49
N GLY A 263 0.63 3.21 -7.70
CA GLY A 263 -0.44 2.26 -7.90
C GLY A 263 -0.60 1.29 -6.74
N ALA A 264 -1.65 0.49 -6.86
CA ALA A 264 -1.99 -0.58 -5.93
C ALA A 264 -2.50 -1.80 -6.72
N ALA A 265 -2.16 -2.98 -6.23
CA ALA A 265 -2.57 -4.28 -6.74
C ALA A 265 -2.98 -5.19 -5.58
N VAL A 266 -3.93 -6.08 -5.82
CA VAL A 266 -4.41 -7.08 -4.85
C VAL A 266 -4.26 -8.46 -5.45
N PHE A 267 -3.83 -9.40 -4.62
CA PHE A 267 -3.52 -10.77 -4.97
C PHE A 267 -4.28 -11.75 -4.08
N HIS A 268 -4.57 -12.96 -4.58
CA HIS A 268 -5.09 -14.08 -3.79
C HIS A 268 -4.39 -15.39 -4.16
N ARG A 269 -4.67 -16.45 -3.39
CA ARG A 269 -4.24 -17.83 -3.67
C ARG A 269 -5.42 -18.78 -3.68
#